data_AF-A0A446C933-F1
#
_entry.id   AF-A0A446C933-F1
#
_cell.length_a   1.000
_cell.length_b   1.000
_cell.length_c   1.000
_cell.angle_alpha   90.00
_cell.angle_beta   90.00
_cell.angle_gamma   90.00
#
_symmetry.space_group_name_H-M   'P 1'
#
loop_
_entity.id
_entity.type
_entity.pdbx_description
1 polymer ?
#
loop_
_entity_poly.entity_id
_entity_poly.type
_entity_poly.pdbx_seq_one_letter_code
_entity_poly.pdbx_strand_id
1 'polypeptide(L)'
;MGAYHAELMDDLLQVAPPYSLPHEPDEDAPTVTKAQAVAAVVACLSNEAPTAYGLTAADWAEHLMNELADNPAAVLLVLLIGSSVPSVGEFLAGHLGNCIEGVANRRLAEMDPDEAEQYL
;
A
#
# COMPACT_ATOMS: atom_id res chain seq x y z
N MET A 1 -49.12 14.06 -27.86
CA MET A 1 -47.69 14.30 -28.19
C MET A 1 -47.03 14.88 -26.95
N GLY A 2 -46.56 14.03 -26.02
CA GLY A 2 -46.04 14.51 -24.73
C GLY A 2 -45.33 13.46 -23.88
N ALA A 3 -44.78 12.42 -24.50
CA ALA A 3 -44.08 11.34 -23.77
C ALA A 3 -42.54 11.40 -23.91
N TYR A 4 -42.00 12.20 -24.82
CA TYR A 4 -40.55 12.22 -25.12
C TYR A 4 -39.72 13.20 -24.27
N HIS A 5 -40.34 13.97 -23.37
CA HIS A 5 -39.62 14.97 -22.57
C HIS A 5 -39.37 14.59 -21.11
N ALA A 6 -40.06 13.57 -20.59
CA ALA A 6 -39.89 13.12 -19.21
C ALA A 6 -38.71 12.16 -19.05
N GLU A 7 -38.46 11.29 -20.04
CA GLU A 7 -37.40 10.28 -19.96
C GLU A 7 -35.98 10.88 -20.10
N LEU A 8 -35.84 12.01 -20.77
CA LEU A 8 -34.55 12.70 -20.96
C LEU A 8 -34.07 13.48 -19.73
N MET A 9 -34.97 13.79 -18.78
CA MET A 9 -34.61 14.51 -17.55
C MET A 9 -34.14 13.56 -16.44
N ASP A 10 -34.56 12.30 -16.46
CA ASP A 10 -34.14 11.30 -15.45
C ASP A 10 -32.68 10.86 -15.70
N ASP A 11 -32.27 10.74 -16.97
CA ASP A 11 -30.89 10.39 -17.36
C ASP A 11 -29.87 11.51 -17.05
N LEU A 12 -30.30 12.78 -17.03
CA LEU A 12 -29.44 13.92 -16.68
C LEU A 12 -29.27 14.12 -15.17
N LEU A 13 -30.05 13.42 -14.34
CA LEU A 13 -30.03 13.53 -12.88
C LEU A 13 -29.22 12.43 -12.19
N GLN A 14 -28.73 11.41 -12.91
CA GLN A 14 -27.74 10.44 -12.39
C GLN A 14 -26.29 10.93 -12.51
N VAL A 15 -26.07 12.25 -12.52
CA VAL A 15 -24.73 12.79 -12.28
C VAL A 15 -24.42 12.57 -10.80
N ALA A 16 -23.60 11.55 -10.53
CA ALA A 16 -23.10 11.25 -9.19
C ALA A 16 -22.64 12.54 -8.48
N PRO A 17 -22.96 12.72 -7.19
CA PRO A 17 -22.69 13.95 -6.48
C PRO A 17 -21.18 14.28 -6.49
N PRO A 18 -20.79 15.57 -6.55
CA PRO A 18 -19.39 16.00 -6.64
C PRO A 18 -18.57 15.76 -5.36
N TYR A 19 -19.16 15.09 -4.38
CA TYR A 19 -18.50 14.68 -3.15
C TYR A 19 -18.45 13.16 -3.15
N SER A 20 -17.34 12.61 -3.66
CA SER A 20 -16.94 11.25 -3.34
C SER A 20 -16.95 11.12 -1.82
N LEU A 21 -17.83 10.26 -1.30
CA LEU A 21 -17.78 9.84 0.10
C LEU A 21 -16.36 9.35 0.41
N PRO A 22 -15.84 9.48 1.65
CA PRO A 22 -14.60 8.81 2.02
C PRO A 22 -14.74 7.35 1.60
N HIS A 23 -13.86 6.90 0.71
CA HIS A 23 -13.91 5.58 0.08
C HIS A 23 -14.17 4.56 1.18
N GLU A 24 -15.36 3.96 1.19
CA GLU A 24 -15.56 2.77 2.02
C GLU A 24 -14.54 1.76 1.51
N PRO A 25 -13.73 1.14 2.39
CA PRO A 25 -12.79 0.13 1.96
C PRO A 25 -13.60 -0.94 1.23
N ASP A 26 -13.32 -1.09 -0.06
CA ASP A 26 -13.96 -2.10 -0.88
C ASP A 26 -13.59 -3.47 -0.27
N GLU A 27 -14.57 -4.14 0.33
CA GLU A 27 -14.36 -5.42 1.01
C GLU A 27 -13.94 -6.52 0.01
N ASP A 28 -14.20 -6.30 -1.28
CA ASP A 28 -13.81 -7.20 -2.36
C ASP A 28 -12.44 -6.84 -2.96
N ALA A 29 -11.79 -5.76 -2.50
CA ALA A 29 -10.46 -5.40 -2.99
C ALA A 29 -9.42 -6.47 -2.60
N PRO A 30 -8.52 -6.83 -3.52
CA PRO A 30 -7.50 -7.84 -3.27
C PRO A 30 -6.55 -7.40 -2.15
N THR A 31 -6.32 -8.30 -1.19
CA THR A 31 -5.41 -8.06 -0.06
C THR A 31 -4.33 -9.12 0.03
N VAL A 32 -3.15 -8.70 0.50
CA VAL A 32 -2.02 -9.55 0.79
C VAL A 32 -1.72 -9.56 2.28
N THR A 33 -1.24 -10.70 2.76
CA THR A 33 -0.73 -10.79 4.13
C THR A 33 0.60 -10.04 4.26
N LYS A 34 0.89 -9.57 5.48
CA LYS A 34 2.21 -9.06 5.86
C LYS A 34 3.39 -9.90 5.36
N ALA A 35 3.30 -11.22 5.48
CA ALA A 35 4.39 -12.11 5.10
C ALA A 35 4.65 -12.09 3.59
N GLN A 36 3.58 -12.10 2.77
CA GLN A 36 3.69 -11.98 1.31
C GLN A 36 4.25 -10.61 0.91
N ALA A 37 3.70 -9.54 1.50
CA ALA A 37 4.11 -8.18 1.19
C ALA A 37 5.60 -7.95 1.52
N VAL A 38 6.05 -8.40 2.70
CA VAL A 38 7.46 -8.31 3.08
C VAL A 38 8.34 -9.12 2.14
N ALA A 39 7.96 -10.34 1.77
CA ALA A 39 8.75 -11.17 0.86
C ALA A 39 8.92 -10.51 -0.53
N ALA A 40 7.84 -9.96 -1.09
CA ALA A 40 7.88 -9.27 -2.38
C ALA A 40 8.77 -8.01 -2.33
N VAL A 41 8.66 -7.21 -1.26
CA VAL A 41 9.50 -6.02 -1.09
C VAL A 41 10.97 -6.40 -0.87
N VAL A 42 11.28 -7.47 -0.13
CA VAL A 42 12.66 -7.95 0.02
C VAL A 42 13.24 -8.39 -1.33
N ALA A 43 12.47 -9.12 -2.15
CA ALA A 43 12.91 -9.49 -3.50
C ALA A 43 13.16 -8.25 -4.38
N CYS A 44 12.31 -7.24 -4.28
CA CYS A 44 12.49 -5.96 -4.98
C CYS A 44 13.77 -5.22 -4.53
N LEU A 45 13.96 -5.04 -3.22
CA LEU A 45 15.15 -4.38 -2.67
C LEU A 45 16.45 -5.15 -2.94
N SER A 46 16.37 -6.47 -3.08
CA SER A 46 17.50 -7.34 -3.43
C SER A 46 17.77 -7.40 -4.94
N ASN A 47 17.00 -6.67 -5.75
CA ASN A 47 17.02 -6.69 -7.22
C ASN A 47 16.71 -8.07 -7.83
N GLU A 48 16.02 -8.94 -7.10
CA GLU A 48 15.51 -10.22 -7.60
C GLU A 48 14.18 -10.05 -8.35
N ALA A 49 13.43 -9.00 -8.01
CA ALA A 49 12.26 -8.52 -8.73
C ALA A 49 12.44 -7.05 -9.13
N PRO A 50 11.95 -6.61 -10.31
CA PRO A 50 12.11 -5.22 -10.75
C PRO A 50 11.24 -4.24 -9.95
N THR A 51 10.06 -4.69 -9.50
CA THR A 51 9.09 -3.91 -8.75
C THR A 51 8.35 -4.78 -7.74
N ALA A 52 7.72 -4.15 -6.74
CA ALA A 52 6.74 -4.78 -5.87
C ALA A 52 5.58 -3.79 -5.64
N TYR A 53 4.34 -4.22 -5.92
CA TYR A 53 3.14 -3.40 -5.82
C TYR A 53 3.27 -2.05 -6.56
N GLY A 54 3.81 -2.08 -7.78
CA GLY A 54 3.96 -0.90 -8.64
C GLY A 54 5.10 0.05 -8.26
N LEU A 55 5.85 -0.26 -7.20
CA LEU A 55 6.97 0.55 -6.72
C LEU A 55 8.32 -0.12 -7.01
N THR A 56 9.31 0.70 -7.36
CA THR A 56 10.69 0.26 -7.57
C THR A 56 11.43 0.09 -6.24
N ALA A 57 12.61 -0.53 -6.28
CA ALA A 57 13.48 -0.65 -5.12
C ALA A 57 13.85 0.72 -4.51
N ALA A 58 14.02 1.75 -5.34
CA ALA A 58 14.32 3.11 -4.89
C ALA A 58 13.15 3.73 -4.12
N ASP A 59 11.92 3.58 -4.64
CA ASP A 59 10.71 4.10 -4.00
C ASP A 59 10.48 3.43 -2.64
N TRP A 60 10.64 2.10 -2.59
CA TRP A 60 10.55 1.34 -1.34
C TRP A 60 11.62 1.74 -0.33
N ALA A 61 12.88 1.90 -0.77
CA ALA A 61 13.96 2.33 0.10
C ALA A 61 13.68 3.71 0.69
N GLU A 62 13.21 4.66 -0.13
CA GLU A 62 12.84 6.00 0.33
C GLU A 62 11.71 5.96 1.37
N HIS A 63 10.62 5.25 1.08
CA HIS A 63 9.50 5.11 2.02
C HIS A 63 9.94 4.51 3.36
N LEU A 64 10.67 3.40 3.33
CA LEU A 64 11.11 2.72 4.56
C LEU A 64 12.13 3.55 5.35
N MET A 65 12.99 4.31 4.68
CA MET A 65 13.91 5.22 5.37
C MET A 65 13.18 6.39 6.02
N ASN A 66 12.15 6.94 5.37
CA ASN A 66 11.33 8.00 5.98
C ASN A 66 10.61 7.48 7.23
N GLU A 67 10.03 6.28 7.16
CA GLU A 67 9.39 5.64 8.32
C GLU A 67 10.39 5.36 9.47
N LEU A 68 11.63 5.01 9.13
CA LEU A 68 12.69 4.84 10.14
C LEU A 68 13.20 6.16 10.72
N ALA A 69 13.23 7.24 9.94
CA ALA A 69 13.77 8.53 10.38
C ALA A 69 13.01 9.09 11.58
N ASP A 70 11.70 8.82 11.65
CA ASP A 70 10.84 9.25 12.75
C ASP A 70 10.87 8.28 13.96
N ASN A 71 11.70 7.22 13.89
CA ASN A 71 11.74 6.18 14.91
C ASN A 71 13.06 6.19 15.71
N PRO A 72 13.04 6.54 17.01
CA PRO A 72 14.22 6.50 17.88
C PRO A 72 14.89 5.11 17.94
N ALA A 73 14.15 4.03 17.70
CA ALA A 73 14.69 2.68 17.62
C ALA A 73 15.63 2.50 16.42
N ALA A 74 15.42 3.21 15.32
CA ALA A 74 16.32 3.20 14.16
C ALA A 74 17.67 3.86 14.50
N VAL A 75 17.65 4.98 15.23
CA VAL A 75 18.85 5.64 15.76
C VAL A 75 19.59 4.72 16.72
N LEU A 76 18.88 4.05 17.62
CA LEU A 76 19.47 3.03 18.50
C LEU A 76 20.09 1.89 17.69
N LEU A 77 19.43 1.38 16.65
CA LEU A 77 19.96 0.30 15.82
C LEU A 77 21.26 0.73 15.12
N VAL A 78 21.34 1.97 14.61
CA VAL A 78 22.55 2.55 13.97
C VAL A 78 23.68 2.78 14.98
N LEU A 79 23.39 3.31 16.17
CA LEU A 79 24.38 3.55 17.22
C LEU A 79 24.89 2.27 17.87
N LEU A 80 24.07 1.22 17.87
CA LEU A 80 24.35 -0.08 18.48
C LEU A 80 24.69 -1.14 17.43
N ILE A 81 25.06 -0.77 16.19
CA ILE A 81 25.61 -1.69 15.17
C ILE A 81 26.89 -2.32 15.76
N GLY A 82 26.73 -3.42 16.48
CA GLY A 82 27.79 -4.10 17.24
C GLY A 82 27.34 -4.63 18.61
N SER A 83 26.37 -4.00 19.26
CA SER A 83 25.73 -4.50 20.48
C SER A 83 24.30 -4.91 20.18
N SER A 84 24.16 -6.12 19.63
CA SER A 84 22.90 -6.77 19.30
C SER A 84 21.91 -6.68 20.46
N VAL A 85 20.91 -5.78 20.36
CA VAL A 85 19.72 -5.77 21.20
C VAL A 85 18.59 -6.41 20.37
N PRO A 86 18.32 -7.72 20.51
CA PRO A 86 17.40 -8.43 19.64
C PRO A 86 15.99 -7.84 19.63
N SER A 87 15.52 -7.34 20.77
CA SER A 87 14.20 -6.72 20.90
C SER A 87 14.02 -5.46 20.04
N VAL A 88 15.09 -4.69 19.80
CA VAL A 88 15.05 -3.53 18.90
C VAL A 88 14.93 -3.99 17.45
N GLY A 89 15.66 -5.04 17.07
CA GLY A 89 15.55 -5.65 15.73
C GLY A 89 14.15 -6.24 15.48
N GLU A 90 13.61 -6.98 16.44
CA GLU A 90 12.24 -7.53 16.38
C GLU A 90 11.20 -6.42 16.28
N PHE A 91 11.33 -5.35 17.07
CA PHE A 91 10.44 -4.20 17.01
C PHE A 91 10.47 -3.52 15.63
N LEU A 92 11.66 -3.25 15.09
CA LEU A 92 11.82 -2.61 13.78
C LEU A 92 11.32 -3.49 12.64
N ALA A 93 11.61 -4.80 12.66
CA ALA A 93 11.07 -5.74 11.68
C ALA A 93 9.53 -5.81 11.76
N GLY A 94 8.98 -5.81 12.97
CA GLY A 94 7.55 -5.73 13.20
C GLY A 94 6.93 -4.46 12.62
N HIS A 95 7.51 -3.31 12.94
CA HIS A 95 7.05 -1.99 12.53
C HIS A 95 7.13 -1.79 11.01
N LEU A 96 8.29 -2.05 10.40
CA LEU A 96 8.47 -1.96 8.95
C LEU A 96 7.58 -2.92 8.21
N GLY A 97 7.41 -4.15 8.70
CA GLY A 97 6.52 -5.09 8.06
C GLY A 97 5.04 -4.65 8.09
N ASN A 98 4.59 -3.97 9.15
CA ASN A 98 3.24 -3.40 9.19
C ASN A 98 3.10 -2.23 8.20
N CYS A 99 4.14 -1.40 8.07
CA CYS A 99 4.14 -0.33 7.08
C CYS A 99 4.07 -0.89 5.65
N ILE A 100 4.90 -1.90 5.34
CA ILE A 100 4.91 -2.58 4.03
C ILE A 100 3.54 -3.15 3.71
N GLU A 101 2.92 -3.88 4.64
CA GLU A 101 1.56 -4.43 4.45
C GLU A 101 0.53 -3.33 4.16
N GLY A 102 0.55 -2.24 4.95
CA GLY A 102 -0.37 -1.13 4.76
C GLY A 102 -0.19 -0.41 3.43
N VAL A 103 1.06 -0.20 2.99
CA VAL A 103 1.35 0.42 1.67
C VAL A 103 0.96 -0.52 0.54
N ALA A 104 1.29 -1.82 0.63
CA ALA A 104 0.96 -2.81 -0.38
C ALA A 104 -0.55 -2.93 -0.60
N ASN A 105 -1.33 -3.06 0.48
CA ASN A 105 -2.79 -3.18 0.38
C ASN A 105 -3.46 -1.88 -0.11
N ARG A 106 -2.94 -0.70 0.26
CA ARG A 106 -3.42 0.56 -0.34
C ARG A 106 -3.16 0.62 -1.84
N ARG A 107 -1.97 0.20 -2.28
CA ARG A 107 -1.62 0.16 -3.71
C ARG A 107 -2.48 -0.84 -4.47
N LEU A 108 -2.72 -2.03 -3.92
CA LEU A 108 -3.61 -3.02 -4.54
C LEU A 108 -5.04 -2.52 -4.70
N ALA A 109 -5.56 -1.78 -3.71
CA ALA A 109 -6.89 -1.17 -3.79
C ALA A 109 -6.97 -0.04 -4.85
N GLU A 110 -5.85 0.57 -5.22
CA GLU A 110 -5.76 1.63 -6.23
C GLU A 110 -5.42 1.09 -7.63
N MET A 111 -5.01 -0.18 -7.74
CA MET A 111 -4.63 -0.84 -8.99
C MET A 111 -5.86 -1.36 -9.75
N ASP A 112 -5.73 -1.46 -11.07
CA ASP A 112 -6.70 -2.20 -11.87
C ASP A 112 -6.69 -3.68 -11.44
N PRO A 113 -7.86 -4.37 -11.40
CA PRO A 113 -7.95 -5.75 -10.91
C PRO A 113 -6.99 -6.72 -11.60
N ASP A 114 -6.82 -6.61 -12.93
CA ASP A 114 -5.93 -7.47 -13.73
C ASP A 114 -4.44 -7.27 -13.37
N GLU A 115 -4.06 -6.09 -12.89
CA GLU A 115 -2.71 -5.81 -12.40
C GLU A 115 -2.54 -6.32 -10.97
N ALA A 116 -3.54 -6.13 -10.11
CA ALA A 116 -3.52 -6.57 -8.72
C ALA A 116 -3.45 -8.10 -8.58
N GLU A 117 -4.12 -8.86 -9.46
CA GLU A 117 -4.07 -10.33 -9.49
C GLU A 117 -2.65 -10.89 -9.62
N GLN A 118 -1.70 -10.14 -10.19
CA GLN A 118 -0.31 -10.59 -10.38
C GLN A 118 0.48 -10.68 -9.07
N TYR A 119 -0.06 -10.11 -7.98
CA TYR A 119 0.61 -9.99 -6.68
C TYR A 119 -0.02 -10.82 -5.56
N LEU A 120 -1.12 -11.53 -5.83
CA LEU A 120 -1.82 -12.41 -4.88
C LEU A 120 -1.23 -13.83 -4.87
#